data_AF-A0A7K2LTI6-F1
#
_entry.id   AF-A0A7K2LTI6-F1
#
_cell.length_a   1.000
_cell.length_b   1.000
_cell.length_c   1.000
_cell.angle_alpha   90.00
_cell.angle_beta   90.00
_cell.angle_gamma   90.00
#
_symmetry.space_group_name_H-M   'P 1'
#
loop_
_entity.id
_entity.type
_entity.pdbx_description
1 polymer ?
#
loop_
_entity_poly.entity_id
_entity_poly.type
_entity_poly.pdbx_seq_one_letter_code
_entity_poly.pdbx_strand_id
1 'polypeptide(L)'
;LQEAAVAAVRAAAPEGFRVLLHADPAPYRCGANAGVDPAHILSVADGVVVPCAGGAGLLAPFAGQSRPDAVLAANLTVVSGMGGRPDTLAADAARARDLGANEVRLYHAGLASDADLAAVRSALGRL
;
A
#
# COMPACT_ATOMS: atom_id res chain seq x y z
N LEU A 1 -4.68 17.38 9.63
CA LEU A 1 -4.74 17.25 8.15
C LEU A 1 -5.37 15.93 7.70
N GLN A 2 -4.96 14.77 8.26
CA GLN A 2 -5.53 13.46 7.92
C GLN A 2 -7.07 13.43 8.03
N GLU A 3 -7.60 13.77 9.21
CA GLU A 3 -9.06 13.85 9.45
C GLU A 3 -9.77 14.78 8.48
N ALA A 4 -9.25 16.00 8.30
CA ALA A 4 -9.84 16.99 7.40
C ALA A 4 -9.89 16.50 5.94
N ALA A 5 -8.82 15.83 5.46
CA ALA A 5 -8.78 15.26 4.12
C ALA A 5 -9.80 14.13 3.95
N VAL A 6 -9.87 13.20 4.92
CA VAL A 6 -10.83 12.10 4.88
C VAL A 6 -12.27 12.62 4.97
N ALA A 7 -12.55 13.57 5.86
CA ALA A 7 -13.87 14.19 6.00
C ALA A 7 -14.30 14.91 4.71
N ALA A 8 -13.39 15.64 4.05
CA ALA A 8 -13.68 16.30 2.79
C ALA A 8 -14.04 15.30 1.68
N VAL A 9 -13.34 14.17 1.58
CA VAL A 9 -13.68 13.10 0.63
C VAL A 9 -15.04 12.49 0.97
N ARG A 10 -15.29 12.15 2.24
CA ARG A 10 -16.57 11.56 2.67
C ARG A 10 -17.77 12.48 2.43
N ALA A 11 -17.58 13.80 2.51
CA ALA A 11 -18.64 14.76 2.23
C ALA A 11 -19.03 14.82 0.73
N ALA A 12 -18.11 14.46 -0.17
CA ALA A 12 -18.31 14.53 -1.61
C ALA A 12 -18.56 13.16 -2.28
N ALA A 13 -18.08 12.08 -1.66
CA ALA A 13 -18.13 10.74 -2.23
C ALA A 13 -19.46 10.02 -1.93
N PRO A 14 -19.90 9.10 -2.80
CA PRO A 14 -21.07 8.26 -2.52
C PRO A 14 -20.81 7.33 -1.33
N GLU A 15 -21.90 6.80 -0.77
CA GLU A 15 -21.83 5.77 0.28
C GLU A 15 -21.00 4.57 -0.19
N GLY A 16 -20.20 4.01 0.73
CA GLY A 16 -19.33 2.87 0.46
C GLY A 16 -18.02 3.21 -0.25
N PHE A 17 -17.76 4.49 -0.58
CA PHE A 17 -16.46 4.88 -1.11
C PHE A 17 -15.36 4.72 -0.05
N ARG A 18 -14.38 3.84 -0.33
CA ARG A 18 -13.23 3.59 0.56
C ARG A 18 -12.17 4.69 0.41
N VAL A 19 -11.79 5.29 1.52
CA VAL A 19 -10.73 6.30 1.61
C VAL A 19 -9.47 5.66 2.20
N LEU A 20 -8.44 5.53 1.36
CA LEU A 20 -7.13 5.01 1.77
C LEU A 20 -6.09 6.12 1.70
N LEU A 21 -5.16 6.18 2.66
CA LEU A 21 -4.05 7.13 2.63
C LEU A 21 -2.71 6.45 2.38
N HIS A 22 -1.86 7.07 1.57
CA HIS A 22 -0.43 6.74 1.56
C HIS A 22 0.17 7.07 2.92
N ALA A 23 0.79 6.07 3.57
CA ALA A 23 1.20 6.19 4.95
C ALA A 23 2.53 5.48 5.24
N ASP A 24 3.36 6.14 6.04
CA ASP A 24 4.51 5.54 6.72
C ASP A 24 4.20 5.48 8.23
N PRO A 25 4.46 4.36 8.93
CA PRO A 25 4.14 4.24 10.35
C PRO A 25 5.05 5.07 11.28
N ALA A 26 6.07 5.76 10.75
CA ALA A 26 6.93 6.65 11.51
C ALA A 26 6.41 8.10 11.43
N PRO A 27 5.85 8.69 12.50
CA PRO A 27 5.15 9.99 12.45
C PRO A 27 5.98 11.19 11.98
N TYR A 28 7.31 11.09 12.03
CA TYR A 28 8.23 12.15 11.60
C TYR A 28 8.54 12.15 10.10
N ARG A 29 8.05 11.15 9.34
CA ARG A 29 8.29 11.05 7.89
C ARG A 29 7.48 12.10 7.13
N CYS A 30 8.11 12.68 6.11
CA CYS A 30 7.49 13.67 5.23
C CYS A 30 7.55 13.18 3.77
N GLY A 31 6.75 13.80 2.90
CA GLY A 31 6.73 13.52 1.46
C GLY A 31 5.49 12.74 1.03
N ALA A 32 5.62 11.95 -0.04
CA ALA A 32 4.50 11.25 -0.67
C ALA A 32 3.85 10.17 0.22
N ASN A 33 4.60 9.60 1.16
CA ASN A 33 4.09 8.70 2.20
C ASN A 33 4.33 9.38 3.55
N ALA A 34 3.43 10.30 3.92
CA ALA A 34 3.56 11.04 5.17
C ALA A 34 3.47 10.11 6.39
N GLY A 35 4.23 10.46 7.43
CA GLY A 35 4.24 9.75 8.70
C GLY A 35 2.90 9.86 9.41
N VAL A 36 2.39 8.74 9.93
CA VAL A 36 1.15 8.66 10.68
C VAL A 36 1.31 7.77 11.91
N ASP A 37 0.47 7.99 12.92
CA ASP A 37 0.27 7.00 13.97
C ASP A 37 -0.67 5.89 13.46
N PRO A 38 -0.27 4.60 13.49
CA PRO A 38 -1.08 3.50 12.96
C PRO A 38 -2.45 3.34 13.62
N ALA A 39 -2.55 3.53 14.93
CA ALA A 39 -3.81 3.39 15.65
C ALA A 39 -4.79 4.50 15.22
N HIS A 40 -4.31 5.74 15.21
CA HIS A 40 -5.08 6.91 14.82
C HIS A 40 -5.53 6.84 13.36
N ILE A 41 -4.62 6.55 12.42
CA ILE A 41 -5.02 6.60 11.01
C ILE A 41 -6.09 5.56 10.67
N LEU A 42 -6.02 4.37 11.29
CA LEU A 42 -6.99 3.29 11.08
C LEU A 42 -8.31 3.49 11.88
N SER A 43 -8.40 4.54 12.70
CA SER A 43 -9.68 5.03 13.24
C SER A 43 -10.33 6.09 12.36
N VAL A 44 -9.61 6.63 11.37
CA VAL A 44 -10.06 7.75 10.52
C VAL A 44 -10.33 7.29 9.08
N ALA A 45 -9.36 6.62 8.47
CA ALA A 45 -9.41 6.12 7.11
C ALA A 45 -9.86 4.65 7.06
N ASP A 46 -10.35 4.20 5.90
CA ASP A 46 -10.73 2.81 5.68
C ASP A 46 -9.50 1.89 5.47
N GLY A 47 -8.31 2.48 5.45
CA GLY A 47 -7.05 1.76 5.36
C GLY A 47 -5.88 2.61 4.86
N VAL A 48 -4.77 1.95 4.57
CA VAL A 48 -3.51 2.57 4.20
C VAL A 48 -2.87 1.90 2.98
N VAL A 49 -2.14 2.69 2.21
CA VAL A 49 -1.24 2.25 1.15
C VAL A 49 0.19 2.42 1.65
N VAL A 50 0.86 1.30 1.93
CA VAL A 50 2.16 1.28 2.61
C VAL A 50 3.29 1.11 1.58
N PRO A 51 4.31 1.98 1.55
CA PRO A 51 5.40 1.88 0.60
C PRO A 51 6.27 0.65 0.89
N CYS A 52 6.27 -0.31 -0.03
CA CYS A 52 6.98 -1.59 0.13
C CYS A 52 8.17 -1.74 -0.82
N ALA A 53 8.62 -0.66 -1.47
CA ALA A 53 9.76 -0.69 -2.41
C ALA A 53 11.08 -1.11 -1.75
N GLY A 54 11.27 -0.76 -0.47
CA GLY A 54 12.41 -1.20 0.34
C GLY A 54 12.16 -2.48 1.16
N GLY A 55 11.07 -3.20 0.87
CA GLY A 55 10.58 -4.33 1.66
C GLY A 55 9.29 -3.99 2.42
N ALA A 56 8.61 -5.04 2.89
CA ALA A 56 7.24 -4.96 3.40
C ALA A 56 7.13 -4.76 4.93
N GLY A 57 8.26 -4.59 5.63
CA GLY A 57 8.31 -4.50 7.10
C GLY A 57 7.47 -3.36 7.71
N LEU A 58 7.21 -2.31 6.93
CA LEU A 58 6.38 -1.17 7.35
C LEU A 58 4.89 -1.52 7.51
N LEU A 59 4.44 -2.69 7.07
CA LEU A 59 3.07 -3.16 7.30
C LEU A 59 2.81 -3.54 8.76
N ALA A 60 3.83 -4.06 9.46
CA ALA A 60 3.65 -4.68 10.77
C ALA A 60 3.03 -3.74 11.84
N PRO A 61 3.42 -2.45 11.92
CA PRO A 61 2.77 -1.52 12.85
C PRO A 61 1.28 -1.31 12.60
N PHE A 62 0.84 -1.36 11.34
CA PHE A 62 -0.58 -1.26 10.97
C PHE A 62 -1.33 -2.57 11.23
N ALA A 63 -0.73 -3.71 10.86
CA ALA A 63 -1.30 -5.03 11.13
C ALA A 63 -1.51 -5.28 12.64
N GLY A 64 -0.60 -4.78 13.48
CA GLY A 64 -0.70 -4.88 14.94
C GLY A 64 -1.92 -4.17 15.55
N GLN A 65 -2.60 -3.27 14.82
CA GLN A 65 -3.78 -2.56 15.32
C GLN A 65 -5.04 -3.42 15.35
N SER A 66 -5.01 -4.65 14.79
CA SER A 66 -6.13 -5.59 14.83
C SER A 66 -7.45 -5.00 14.31
N ARG A 67 -7.38 -4.29 13.18
CA ARG A 67 -8.54 -3.69 12.49
C ARG A 67 -8.93 -4.58 11.30
N PRO A 68 -9.83 -5.57 11.49
CA PRO A 68 -10.08 -6.60 10.48
C PRO A 68 -10.68 -6.05 9.18
N ASP A 69 -11.45 -4.96 9.28
CA ASP A 69 -12.09 -4.32 8.13
C ASP A 69 -11.18 -3.32 7.40
N ALA A 70 -9.99 -3.04 7.95
CA ALA A 70 -9.08 -2.06 7.37
C ALA A 70 -8.30 -2.64 6.18
N VAL A 71 -8.16 -1.85 5.12
CA VAL A 71 -7.29 -2.20 4.00
C VAL A 71 -5.84 -1.90 4.34
N LEU A 72 -4.98 -2.91 4.27
CA LEU A 72 -3.53 -2.78 4.36
C LEU A 72 -2.96 -3.15 2.99
N ALA A 73 -2.78 -2.13 2.14
CA ALA A 73 -2.33 -2.33 0.77
C ALA A 73 -0.80 -2.21 0.68
N ALA A 74 -0.13 -3.29 0.25
CA ALA A 74 1.30 -3.28 -0.04
C ALA A 74 1.57 -2.64 -1.40
N ASN A 75 2.24 -1.49 -1.41
CA ASN A 75 2.60 -0.78 -2.64
C ASN A 75 3.97 -1.22 -3.15
N LEU A 76 3.98 -2.06 -4.18
CA LEU A 76 5.17 -2.70 -4.74
C LEU A 76 5.56 -2.04 -6.06
N THR A 77 6.78 -1.50 -6.14
CA THR A 77 7.34 -0.95 -7.39
C THR A 77 7.67 -2.09 -8.35
N VAL A 78 7.05 -2.07 -9.53
CA VAL A 78 7.23 -3.14 -10.55
C VAL A 78 8.03 -2.71 -11.77
N VAL A 79 8.37 -1.43 -11.88
CA VAL A 79 9.16 -0.89 -13.00
C VAL A 79 10.64 -1.00 -12.67
N SER A 80 11.37 -1.83 -13.41
CA SER A 80 12.80 -2.09 -13.15
C SER A 80 13.64 -0.81 -13.21
N GLY A 81 13.33 0.08 -14.17
CA GLY A 81 13.99 1.38 -14.31
C GLY A 81 13.74 2.38 -13.16
N MET A 82 12.80 2.07 -12.27
CA MET A 82 12.51 2.86 -11.06
C MET A 82 12.96 2.13 -9.78
N GLY A 83 13.82 1.12 -9.91
CA GLY A 83 14.27 0.27 -8.80
C GLY A 83 13.28 -0.82 -8.40
N GLY A 84 12.26 -1.09 -9.23
CA GLY A 84 11.34 -2.20 -9.05
C GLY A 84 11.97 -3.55 -9.35
N ARG A 85 11.32 -4.62 -8.87
CA ARG A 85 11.76 -6.01 -9.06
C ARG A 85 10.57 -6.90 -9.47
N PRO A 86 10.11 -6.80 -10.72
CA PRO A 86 8.94 -7.55 -11.16
C PRO A 86 9.16 -9.07 -11.19
N ASP A 87 10.43 -9.52 -11.25
CA ASP A 87 10.85 -10.92 -11.16
C ASP A 87 10.59 -11.53 -9.77
N THR A 88 10.71 -10.72 -8.69
CA THR A 88 10.48 -11.16 -7.31
C THR A 88 9.07 -10.89 -6.81
N LEU A 89 8.20 -10.28 -7.62
CA LEU A 89 6.87 -9.79 -7.21
C LEU A 89 6.03 -10.83 -6.45
N ALA A 90 6.00 -12.09 -6.91
CA ALA A 90 5.20 -13.12 -6.23
C ALA A 90 5.71 -13.39 -4.80
N ALA A 91 7.04 -13.42 -4.62
CA ALA A 91 7.65 -13.61 -3.31
C ALA A 91 7.48 -12.37 -2.42
N ASP A 92 7.55 -11.16 -3.00
CA ASP A 92 7.30 -9.91 -2.28
C ASP A 92 5.85 -9.79 -1.81
N ALA A 93 4.88 -10.16 -2.66
CA ALA A 93 3.47 -10.20 -2.31
C ALA A 93 3.18 -11.23 -1.21
N ALA A 94 3.80 -12.42 -1.26
CA ALA A 94 3.69 -13.41 -0.20
C ALA A 94 4.25 -12.88 1.13
N ARG A 95 5.44 -12.27 1.12
CA ARG A 95 6.03 -11.62 2.31
C ARG A 95 5.14 -10.51 2.86
N ALA A 96 4.56 -9.70 1.99
CA ALA A 96 3.66 -8.63 2.41
C ALA A 96 2.40 -9.20 3.07
N ARG A 97 1.82 -10.26 2.52
CA ARG A 97 0.69 -10.98 3.12
C ARG A 97 1.03 -11.54 4.49
N ASP A 98 2.21 -12.15 4.64
CA ASP A 98 2.68 -12.69 5.93
C ASP A 98 2.86 -11.59 6.99
N LEU A 99 3.09 -10.35 6.55
CA LEU A 99 3.17 -9.15 7.40
C LEU A 99 1.83 -8.41 7.57
N GLY A 100 0.73 -8.98 7.06
CA GLY A 100 -0.63 -8.49 7.27
C GLY A 100 -1.23 -7.69 6.13
N ALA A 101 -0.58 -7.58 4.97
CA ALA A 101 -1.23 -6.98 3.80
C ALA A 101 -2.40 -7.86 3.31
N ASN A 102 -3.55 -7.22 3.06
CA ASN A 102 -4.72 -7.86 2.46
C ASN A 102 -4.95 -7.42 1.00
N GLU A 103 -4.23 -6.41 0.53
CA GLU A 103 -4.25 -5.97 -0.86
C GLU A 103 -2.84 -5.68 -1.38
N VAL A 104 -2.65 -5.78 -2.70
CA VAL A 104 -1.42 -5.39 -3.40
C VAL A 104 -1.73 -4.24 -4.37
N ARG A 105 -0.78 -3.31 -4.50
CA ARG A 105 -0.78 -2.24 -5.52
C ARG A 105 0.50 -2.33 -6.34
N LEU A 106 0.34 -2.38 -7.66
CA LEU A 106 1.46 -2.42 -8.61
C LEU A 106 1.84 -0.98 -8.98
N TYR A 107 2.87 -0.47 -8.33
CA TYR A 107 3.23 0.94 -8.43
C TYR A 107 3.92 1.24 -9.76
N HIS A 108 3.41 2.27 -10.44
CA HIS A 108 3.83 2.74 -11.77
C HIS A 108 3.72 1.71 -12.92
N ALA A 109 2.83 0.72 -12.83
CA ALA A 109 2.66 -0.27 -13.90
C ALA A 109 2.40 0.34 -15.30
N GLY A 110 1.78 1.53 -15.39
CA GLY A 110 1.58 2.25 -16.65
C GLY A 110 2.86 2.79 -17.32
N LEU A 111 3.99 2.77 -16.63
CA LEU A 111 5.32 3.15 -17.15
C LEU A 111 6.22 1.93 -17.39
N ALA A 112 5.71 0.72 -17.15
CA ALA A 112 6.47 -0.51 -17.26
C ALA A 112 6.79 -0.83 -18.73
N SER A 113 7.98 -1.40 -18.97
CA SER A 113 8.30 -1.99 -20.26
C SER A 113 7.48 -3.26 -20.51
N ASP A 114 7.40 -3.73 -21.76
CA ASP A 114 6.76 -5.01 -22.09
C ASP A 114 7.38 -6.19 -21.31
N ALA A 115 8.70 -6.15 -21.10
CA ALA A 115 9.41 -7.15 -20.32
C ALA A 115 8.98 -7.14 -18.85
N ASP A 116 8.89 -5.97 -18.22
CA ASP A 116 8.40 -5.81 -16.84
C ASP A 116 6.94 -6.29 -16.74
N LEU A 117 6.07 -5.91 -17.68
CA LEU A 117 4.67 -6.34 -17.69
C LEU A 117 4.52 -7.86 -17.89
N ALA A 118 5.36 -8.49 -18.70
CA ALA A 118 5.38 -9.94 -18.86
C ALA A 118 5.78 -10.65 -17.55
N ALA A 119 6.80 -10.13 -16.86
CA ALA A 119 7.22 -10.65 -15.55
C ALA A 119 6.12 -10.47 -14.49
N VAL A 120 5.48 -9.30 -14.44
CA VAL A 120 4.33 -9.03 -13.56
C VAL A 120 3.19 -10.02 -13.84
N ARG A 121 2.79 -10.18 -15.11
CA ARG A 121 1.71 -11.12 -15.48
C ARG A 121 2.04 -12.55 -15.04
N SER A 122 3.27 -12.99 -15.27
CA SER A 122 3.76 -14.30 -14.85
C SER A 122 3.69 -14.45 -13.33
N ALA A 123 4.09 -13.44 -12.57
CA ALA A 123 4.03 -13.43 -11.11
C ALA A 123 2.60 -13.47 -10.57
N LEU A 124 1.69 -12.66 -11.12
CA LEU A 124 0.28 -12.63 -10.70
C LEU A 124 -0.42 -13.96 -10.96
N GLY A 125 -0.06 -14.69 -12.02
CA GLY A 125 -0.61 -16.04 -12.28
C GLY A 125 -0.19 -17.10 -11.26
N ARG A 126 0.69 -16.77 -10.31
CA ARG A 126 1.15 -17.67 -9.24
C ARG A 126 0.66 -17.28 -7.84
N LEU A 127 -0.08 -16.18 -7.70
CA LEU A 127 -0.65 -15.72 -6.43
C LEU A 127 -2.02 -16.36 -6.18
#